data_AF-C4YE22-F1
#
_entry.id   AF-C4YE22-F1
#
_cell.length_a   1.000
_cell.length_b   1.000
_cell.length_c   1.000
_cell.angle_alpha   90.00
_cell.angle_beta   90.00
_cell.angle_gamma   90.00
#
_symmetry.space_group_name_H-M   'P 1'
#
loop_
_entity.id
_entity.type
_entity.pdbx_description
1 polymer ?
#
loop_
_entity_poly.entity_id
_entity_poly.type
_entity_poly.pdbx_seq_one_letter_code
_entity_poly.pdbx_strand_id
1 'polypeptide(L)'
;MTKGDSKRVIPLESNPSLFTELAYQLGLSPILQFHDVYSLTDPDLLAMLPTPIYAIILLFSLSPNYEKYRQQQDNNNNNNFNSTNLIKYDNNNDIEWFKQTIGNGCGLYALLHILTNLPQDLIISNSKLSQLRNNLTKVKEFSIDDRAKIIENLENDIKLDENFSEKGDTKLSILMKQLIYILFHL
;
A
#
# COMPACT_ATOMS: atom_id res chain seq x y z
N MET A 1 22.61 -0.81 8.58
CA MET A 1 22.57 -1.76 7.44
C MET A 1 21.16 -2.28 7.34
N THR A 2 20.42 -1.93 6.29
CA THR A 2 19.05 -2.44 6.10
C THR A 2 19.14 -3.94 5.85
N LYS A 3 18.54 -4.72 6.76
CA LYS A 3 18.26 -6.14 6.56
C LYS A 3 17.63 -6.31 5.17
N GLY A 4 18.14 -7.24 4.37
CA GLY A 4 17.58 -7.53 3.04
C GLY A 4 16.12 -7.99 3.15
N ASP A 5 15.44 -8.10 2.00
CA ASP A 5 14.07 -8.59 1.92
C ASP A 5 13.92 -9.91 2.69
N SER A 6 12.87 -10.04 3.50
CA SER A 6 12.60 -11.27 4.27
C SER A 6 12.20 -12.44 3.36
N LYS A 7 11.47 -12.14 2.29
CA LYS A 7 11.08 -13.03 1.19
C LYS A 7 10.74 -12.22 -0.06
N ARG A 8 10.42 -12.91 -1.16
CA ARG A 8 9.95 -12.30 -2.41
C ARG A 8 8.61 -12.91 -2.83
N VAL A 9 7.75 -12.09 -3.41
CA VAL A 9 6.49 -12.49 -4.04
C VAL A 9 6.53 -12.19 -5.53
N ILE A 10 5.53 -12.65 -6.27
CA ILE A 10 5.29 -12.24 -7.65
C ILE A 10 4.69 -10.82 -7.63
N PRO A 11 5.22 -9.87 -8.43
CA PRO A 11 4.69 -8.51 -8.46
C PRO A 11 3.21 -8.49 -8.83
N LEU A 12 2.39 -7.75 -8.09
CA LEU A 12 0.98 -7.57 -8.43
C LEU A 12 0.85 -6.73 -9.71
N GLU A 13 0.07 -7.19 -10.69
CA GLU A 13 -0.24 -6.40 -11.88
C GLU A 13 -1.01 -5.12 -11.48
N SER A 14 -0.69 -3.98 -12.11
CA SER A 14 -1.39 -2.73 -11.87
C SER A 14 -2.75 -2.70 -12.57
N ASN A 15 -3.65 -3.58 -12.15
CA ASN A 15 -4.97 -3.81 -12.73
C ASN A 15 -6.05 -3.51 -11.67
N PRO A 16 -6.99 -2.57 -11.91
CA PRO A 16 -8.01 -2.20 -10.93
C PRO A 16 -8.89 -3.37 -10.47
N SER A 17 -9.19 -4.33 -11.35
CA SER A 17 -9.99 -5.51 -11.01
C SER A 17 -9.27 -6.38 -9.97
N LEU A 18 -7.96 -6.57 -10.16
CA LEU A 18 -7.12 -7.35 -9.26
C LEU A 18 -6.97 -6.69 -7.88
N PHE A 19 -6.76 -5.37 -7.85
CA PHE A 19 -6.74 -4.61 -6.61
C PHE A 19 -8.09 -4.64 -5.89
N THR A 20 -9.19 -4.53 -6.62
CA THR A 20 -10.55 -4.60 -6.07
C THR A 20 -10.83 -5.97 -5.46
N GLU A 21 -10.49 -7.05 -6.18
CA GLU A 21 -10.66 -8.42 -5.68
C GLU A 21 -9.85 -8.66 -4.40
N LEU A 22 -8.57 -8.28 -4.39
CA LEU A 22 -7.73 -8.42 -3.22
C LEU A 22 -8.23 -7.56 -2.05
N ALA A 23 -8.70 -6.34 -2.31
CA ALA A 23 -9.26 -5.47 -1.29
C ALA A 23 -10.52 -6.08 -0.65
N TYR A 24 -11.41 -6.65 -1.46
CA TYR A 24 -12.60 -7.35 -0.97
C TYR A 24 -12.24 -8.60 -0.16
N GLN A 25 -11.26 -9.39 -0.61
CA GLN A 25 -10.76 -10.53 0.16
C GLN A 25 -10.21 -10.12 1.53
N LEU A 26 -9.61 -8.93 1.62
CA LEU A 26 -9.14 -8.36 2.89
C LEU A 26 -10.29 -7.82 3.75
N GLY A 27 -11.39 -7.38 3.15
CA GLY A 27 -12.57 -6.89 3.86
C GLY A 27 -12.92 -5.43 3.63
N LEU A 28 -12.52 -4.87 2.48
CA LEU A 28 -13.06 -3.59 2.00
C LEU A 28 -14.56 -3.73 1.72
N SER A 29 -15.34 -2.71 2.09
CA SER A 29 -16.76 -2.63 1.74
C SER A 29 -16.98 -2.60 0.22
N PRO A 30 -17.95 -3.36 -0.34
CA PRO A 30 -18.20 -3.42 -1.78
C PRO A 30 -18.77 -2.13 -2.39
N ILE A 31 -18.94 -1.07 -1.59
CA ILE A 31 -19.28 0.27 -2.07
C ILE A 31 -18.07 1.03 -2.63
N LEU A 32 -16.85 0.53 -2.39
CA LEU A 32 -15.61 1.06 -2.93
C LEU A 32 -14.95 0.06 -3.86
N GLN A 33 -14.35 0.55 -4.95
CA GLN A 33 -13.57 -0.26 -5.86
C GLN A 33 -12.48 0.60 -6.50
N PHE A 34 -11.50 -0.06 -7.12
CA PHE A 34 -10.46 0.61 -7.88
C PHE A 34 -10.91 0.86 -9.32
N HIS A 35 -10.50 2.00 -9.88
CA HIS A 35 -10.76 2.40 -11.25
C HIS A 35 -9.47 2.79 -11.94
N ASP A 36 -9.41 2.60 -13.26
CA ASP A 36 -8.34 3.17 -14.08
C ASP A 36 -8.41 4.69 -14.08
N VAL A 37 -7.23 5.32 -14.02
CA VAL A 37 -7.07 6.77 -14.17
C VAL A 37 -6.42 7.03 -15.53
N TYR A 38 -7.22 7.50 -16.49
CA TYR A 38 -6.73 7.73 -17.86
C TYR A 38 -5.85 8.98 -17.98
N SER A 39 -6.02 9.96 -17.09
CA SER A 39 -5.20 11.18 -17.05
C SER A 39 -5.20 11.77 -15.66
N LEU A 40 -4.09 12.44 -15.30
CA LEU A 40 -3.94 13.21 -14.06
C LEU A 40 -4.17 14.71 -14.26
N THR A 41 -4.30 15.17 -15.50
CA THR A 41 -4.29 16.60 -15.84
C THR A 41 -5.42 17.01 -16.79
N ASP A 42 -6.02 16.06 -17.51
CA ASP A 42 -7.13 16.33 -18.42
C ASP A 42 -8.45 16.34 -17.64
N PRO A 43 -9.16 17.49 -17.56
CA PRO A 43 -10.39 17.61 -16.79
C PRO A 43 -11.51 16.68 -17.25
N ASP A 44 -11.62 16.42 -18.56
CA ASP A 44 -12.72 15.61 -19.11
C ASP A 44 -12.52 14.14 -18.76
N LEU A 45 -11.28 13.65 -18.79
CA LEU A 45 -10.94 12.30 -18.36
C LEU A 45 -11.03 12.14 -16.84
N LEU A 46 -10.67 13.17 -16.07
CA LEU A 46 -10.82 13.16 -14.61
C LEU A 46 -12.30 13.14 -14.19
N ALA A 47 -13.17 13.82 -14.94
CA ALA A 47 -14.61 13.83 -14.68
C ALA A 47 -15.28 12.45 -14.85
N MET A 48 -14.61 11.49 -15.49
CA MET A 48 -15.09 10.10 -15.59
C MET A 48 -14.90 9.29 -14.30
N LEU A 49 -14.06 9.76 -13.38
CA LEU A 49 -13.80 9.05 -12.12
C LEU A 49 -15.00 9.19 -11.16
N PRO A 50 -15.43 8.10 -10.51
CA PRO A 50 -16.46 8.19 -9.50
C PRO A 50 -15.96 9.00 -8.30
N THR A 51 -16.89 9.70 -7.65
CA THR A 51 -16.62 10.52 -6.46
C THR A 51 -17.43 10.01 -5.26
N PRO A 52 -16.90 10.13 -4.03
CA PRO A 52 -15.59 10.67 -3.67
C PRO A 52 -14.41 9.70 -3.97
N ILE A 53 -13.22 10.26 -4.16
CA ILE A 53 -11.97 9.51 -4.37
C ILE A 53 -11.19 9.49 -3.05
N TYR A 54 -10.84 8.30 -2.56
CA TYR A 54 -10.14 8.15 -1.28
C TYR A 54 -8.62 8.02 -1.40
N ALA A 55 -8.10 7.54 -2.53
CA ALA A 55 -6.68 7.32 -2.74
C ALA A 55 -6.35 7.09 -4.22
N ILE A 56 -5.06 7.24 -4.56
CA ILE A 56 -4.50 6.93 -5.89
C ILE A 56 -3.28 6.03 -5.72
N ILE A 57 -3.22 4.96 -6.51
CA ILE A 57 -2.04 4.10 -6.67
C ILE A 57 -1.34 4.54 -7.95
N LEU A 58 -0.07 4.95 -7.86
CA LEU A 58 0.72 5.37 -9.02
C LEU A 58 1.88 4.40 -9.28
N LEU A 59 1.83 3.75 -10.44
CA LEU A 59 2.91 2.91 -10.96
C LEU A 59 3.82 3.74 -11.86
N PHE A 60 5.11 3.80 -11.54
CA PHE A 60 6.11 4.44 -12.40
C PHE A 60 7.46 3.74 -12.33
N SER A 61 8.29 3.96 -13.35
CA SER A 61 9.63 3.39 -13.41
C SER A 61 10.63 4.20 -12.58
N LEU A 62 11.36 3.52 -11.70
CA LEU A 62 12.42 4.15 -10.92
C LEU A 62 13.68 4.36 -11.76
N SER A 63 14.01 5.62 -12.01
CA SER A 63 15.29 6.00 -12.63
C SER A 63 16.39 6.15 -11.58
N PRO A 64 17.68 5.97 -11.94
CA PRO A 64 18.79 6.26 -11.03
C PRO A 64 18.78 7.70 -10.48
N ASN A 65 18.31 8.66 -11.28
CA ASN A 65 18.17 10.05 -10.87
C ASN A 65 17.07 10.21 -9.82
N TYR A 66 15.94 9.53 -10.01
CA TYR A 66 14.86 9.50 -9.03
C TYR A 66 15.32 8.89 -7.70
N GLU A 67 16.04 7.76 -7.74
CA GLU A 67 16.59 7.11 -6.54
C GLU A 67 17.52 8.03 -5.76
N LYS A 68 18.42 8.74 -6.46
CA LYS A 68 19.30 9.74 -5.83
C LYS A 68 18.49 10.87 -5.21
N TYR A 69 17.49 11.38 -5.92
CA TYR A 69 16.61 12.43 -5.42
C TYR A 69 15.85 11.96 -4.16
N ARG A 70 15.25 10.77 -4.16
CA ARG A 70 14.57 10.19 -2.99
C ARG A 70 15.51 10.09 -1.79
N GLN A 71 16.70 9.54 -1.98
CA GLN A 71 17.70 9.43 -0.90
C GLN A 71 18.13 10.79 -0.34
N GLN A 72 18.24 11.82 -1.20
CA GLN A 72 18.51 13.18 -0.74
C GLN A 72 17.35 13.74 0.08
N GLN A 73 16.09 13.52 -0.34
CA GLN A 73 14.91 13.92 0.43
C GLN A 73 14.84 13.18 1.78
N ASP A 74 15.09 11.88 1.79
CA ASP A 74 15.10 11.05 3.01
C ASP A 74 16.17 11.51 4.01
N ASN A 75 17.34 11.96 3.52
CA ASN A 75 18.44 12.46 4.37
C ASN A 75 18.23 13.91 4.84
N ASN A 76 17.60 14.75 4.02
CA ASN A 76 17.34 16.16 4.36
C ASN A 76 16.15 16.32 5.31
N ASN A 77 15.16 15.45 5.18
CA ASN A 77 14.12 15.30 6.16
C ASN A 77 14.73 14.61 7.38
N ASN A 78 15.11 15.38 8.40
CA ASN A 78 15.34 14.91 9.78
C ASN A 78 14.06 14.35 10.41
N ASN A 79 13.18 13.72 9.61
CA ASN A 79 12.03 13.00 10.08
C ASN A 79 12.61 11.83 10.87
N ASN A 80 12.47 11.93 12.19
CA ASN A 80 12.73 10.87 13.12
C ASN A 80 11.83 9.67 12.78
N PHE A 81 12.11 8.93 11.71
CA PHE A 81 11.60 7.57 11.52
C PHE A 81 12.13 6.62 12.62
N ASN A 82 13.09 7.11 13.41
CA ASN A 82 13.56 6.53 14.67
C ASN A 82 12.74 6.98 15.90
N SER A 83 11.75 7.88 15.73
CA SER A 83 10.79 8.20 16.79
C SER A 83 9.75 7.09 16.80
N THR A 84 9.56 6.50 17.97
CA THR A 84 8.59 5.46 18.34
C THR A 84 7.11 5.83 18.10
N ASN A 85 6.84 6.94 17.41
CA ASN A 85 5.51 7.52 17.22
C ASN A 85 5.06 7.39 15.74
N LEU A 86 3.75 7.21 15.55
CA LEU A 86 3.11 7.20 14.23
C LEU A 86 3.41 8.49 13.45
N ILE A 87 3.41 8.39 12.12
CA ILE A 87 3.57 9.56 11.25
C ILE A 87 2.32 10.42 11.43
N LYS A 88 2.49 11.63 11.98
CA LYS A 88 1.39 12.57 12.13
C LYS A 88 1.17 13.33 10.82
N TYR A 89 -0.02 13.25 10.25
CA TYR A 89 -0.42 14.05 9.09
C TYR A 89 -0.83 15.47 9.51
N ASP A 90 -1.58 15.55 10.60
CA ASP A 90 -2.05 16.77 11.26
C ASP A 90 -2.05 16.56 12.79
N ASN A 91 -2.59 17.52 13.56
CA ASN A 91 -2.61 17.43 15.02
C ASN A 91 -3.48 16.28 15.59
N ASN A 92 -4.29 15.60 14.76
CA ASN A 92 -5.36 14.70 15.21
C ASN A 92 -5.36 13.31 14.55
N ASN A 93 -4.67 13.09 13.42
CA ASN A 93 -4.72 11.84 12.67
C ASN A 93 -3.36 11.18 12.52
N ASP A 94 -3.26 9.96 13.07
CA ASP A 94 -2.11 9.09 12.89
C ASP A 94 -2.21 8.39 11.52
N ILE A 95 -1.12 8.43 10.75
CA ILE A 95 -0.99 7.67 9.50
C ILE A 95 -0.41 6.30 9.80
N GLU A 96 -1.10 5.26 9.33
CA GLU A 96 -0.55 3.92 9.26
C GLU A 96 0.42 3.80 8.08
N TRP A 97 1.71 3.67 8.41
CA TRP A 97 2.78 3.46 7.43
C TRP A 97 3.51 2.15 7.69
N PHE A 98 4.05 1.60 6.60
CA PHE A 98 4.76 0.33 6.58
C PHE A 98 6.00 0.43 5.71
N LYS A 99 7.13 -0.01 6.26
CA LYS A 99 8.33 -0.24 5.47
C LYS A 99 8.14 -1.52 4.66
N GLN A 100 8.42 -1.47 3.37
CA GLN A 100 8.45 -2.68 2.55
C GLN A 100 9.59 -3.61 2.99
N THR A 101 9.24 -4.81 3.45
CA THR A 101 10.21 -5.87 3.80
C THR A 101 10.10 -7.11 2.90
N ILE A 102 9.04 -7.19 2.09
CA ILE A 102 8.84 -8.27 1.11
C ILE A 102 9.23 -7.74 -0.26
N GLY A 103 10.23 -8.36 -0.88
CA GLY A 103 10.69 -8.02 -2.22
C GLY A 103 9.57 -8.25 -3.24
N ASN A 104 9.46 -7.33 -4.21
CA ASN A 104 8.36 -7.24 -5.19
C ASN A 104 6.95 -6.99 -4.60
N GLY A 105 6.79 -6.94 -3.28
CA GLY A 105 5.50 -6.75 -2.62
C GLY A 105 4.89 -5.35 -2.77
N CYS A 106 5.51 -4.43 -3.51
CA CYS A 106 5.09 -3.02 -3.58
C CYS A 106 3.58 -2.81 -3.86
N GLY A 107 2.95 -3.64 -4.71
CA GLY A 107 1.49 -3.59 -4.94
C GLY A 107 0.67 -3.92 -3.68
N LEU A 108 1.07 -4.96 -2.93
CA LEU A 108 0.45 -5.27 -1.63
C LEU A 108 0.61 -4.12 -0.64
N TYR A 109 1.81 -3.54 -0.53
CA TYR A 109 2.05 -2.43 0.38
C TYR A 109 1.23 -1.18 0.02
N ALA A 110 1.01 -0.90 -1.27
CA ALA A 110 0.05 0.13 -1.73
C ALA A 110 -1.30 -0.04 -1.09
N LEU A 111 -1.81 -1.26 -1.27
CA LEU A 111 -3.17 -1.58 -0.94
C LEU A 111 -3.32 -1.49 0.57
N LEU A 112 -2.35 -2.02 1.33
CA LEU A 112 -2.36 -1.92 2.78
C LEU A 112 -2.28 -0.47 3.26
N HIS A 113 -1.41 0.38 2.69
CA HIS A 113 -1.37 1.80 3.05
C HIS A 113 -2.71 2.49 2.82
N ILE A 114 -3.42 2.18 1.74
CA ILE A 114 -4.76 2.74 1.51
C ILE A 114 -5.73 2.19 2.54
N LEU A 115 -5.88 0.86 2.60
CA LEU A 115 -6.92 0.20 3.38
C LEU A 115 -6.81 0.47 4.90
N THR A 116 -5.60 0.59 5.45
CA THR A 116 -5.44 0.86 6.88
C THR A 116 -5.70 2.31 7.27
N ASN A 117 -5.67 3.23 6.31
CA ASN A 117 -5.95 4.65 6.50
C ASN A 117 -7.37 5.05 6.04
N LEU A 118 -8.21 4.10 5.61
CA LEU A 118 -9.61 4.36 5.30
C LEU A 118 -10.45 4.55 6.58
N PRO A 119 -11.56 5.32 6.49
CA PRO A 119 -12.61 5.33 7.51
C PRO A 119 -13.07 3.93 7.92
N GLN A 120 -13.35 3.75 9.21
CA GLN A 120 -13.64 2.43 9.80
C GLN A 120 -14.99 1.84 9.32
N ASP A 121 -15.94 2.70 8.95
CA ASP A 121 -17.25 2.33 8.40
C ASP A 121 -17.15 1.73 6.97
N LEU A 122 -16.03 1.92 6.29
CA LEU A 122 -15.74 1.33 4.98
C LEU A 122 -15.09 -0.06 5.08
N ILE A 123 -14.93 -0.59 6.30
CA ILE A 123 -14.26 -1.87 6.56
C ILE A 123 -15.27 -2.85 7.17
N ILE A 124 -15.37 -4.03 6.56
CA ILE A 124 -16.24 -5.10 7.05
C ILE A 124 -15.73 -5.59 8.41
N SER A 125 -16.63 -5.67 9.38
CA SER A 125 -16.32 -6.15 10.74
C SER A 125 -15.83 -7.60 10.73
N ASN A 126 -14.89 -7.94 11.62
CA ASN A 126 -14.27 -9.26 11.74
C ASN A 126 -13.50 -9.77 10.49
N SER A 127 -13.33 -8.93 9.48
CA SER A 127 -12.51 -9.24 8.30
C SER A 127 -11.00 -9.30 8.61
N LYS A 128 -10.20 -9.80 7.66
CA LYS A 128 -8.72 -9.79 7.76
C LYS A 128 -8.18 -8.37 7.96
N LEU A 129 -8.76 -7.37 7.28
CA LEU A 129 -8.39 -5.97 7.41
C LEU A 129 -8.75 -5.39 8.78
N SER A 130 -9.93 -5.72 9.31
CA SER A 130 -10.31 -5.35 10.68
C SER A 130 -9.36 -5.96 11.72
N GLN A 131 -8.99 -7.24 11.54
CA GLN A 131 -8.00 -7.91 12.39
C GLN A 131 -6.60 -7.29 12.25
N LEU A 132 -6.18 -6.93 11.04
CA LEU A 132 -4.92 -6.22 10.79
C LEU A 132 -4.88 -4.91 11.57
N ARG A 133 -5.90 -4.05 11.45
CA ARG A 133 -5.97 -2.78 12.20
C ARG A 133 -5.91 -3.02 13.72
N ASN A 134 -6.65 -4.00 14.21
CA ASN A 134 -6.62 -4.37 15.63
C ASN A 134 -5.26 -4.91 16.10
N ASN A 135 -4.49 -5.55 15.23
CA ASN A 135 -3.15 -6.01 15.55
C ASN A 135 -2.16 -4.84 15.56
N LEU A 136 -2.32 -3.87 14.66
CA LEU A 136 -1.50 -2.65 14.62
C LEU A 136 -1.69 -1.78 15.87
N THR A 137 -2.91 -1.65 16.41
CA THR A 137 -3.16 -0.87 17.64
C THR A 137 -2.56 -1.50 18.91
N LYS A 138 -2.29 -2.81 18.91
CA LYS A 138 -1.65 -3.51 20.04
C LYS A 138 -0.14 -3.30 20.08
N VAL A 139 0.45 -2.80 19.00
CA VAL A 139 1.87 -2.53 18.89
C VAL A 139 2.13 -1.17 19.59
N LYS A 140 2.61 -1.23 20.84
CA LYS A 140 2.75 -0.07 21.75
C LYS A 140 3.72 1.01 21.28
N GLU A 141 4.66 0.66 20.39
CA GLU A 141 5.66 1.56 19.82
C GLU A 141 5.72 1.31 18.32
N PHE A 142 5.99 2.33 17.50
CA PHE A 142 6.15 2.20 16.06
C PHE A 142 7.39 1.34 15.69
N SER A 143 7.26 0.03 15.85
CA SER A 143 8.29 -0.96 15.58
C SER A 143 8.17 -1.44 14.14
N ILE A 144 9.18 -1.09 13.34
CA ILE A 144 9.28 -1.53 11.94
C ILE A 144 9.29 -3.07 11.87
N ASP A 145 10.02 -3.73 12.76
CA ASP A 145 10.18 -5.18 12.76
C ASP A 145 8.88 -5.91 13.12
N ASP A 146 8.09 -5.38 14.06
CA ASP A 146 6.83 -6.02 14.43
C ASP A 146 5.74 -5.78 13.38
N ARG A 147 5.70 -4.59 12.79
CA ARG A 147 4.82 -4.30 11.63
C ARG A 147 5.18 -5.18 10.43
N ALA A 148 6.46 -5.38 10.17
CA ALA A 148 6.93 -6.29 9.11
C ALA A 148 6.42 -7.72 9.33
N LYS A 149 6.55 -8.27 10.55
CA LYS A 149 6.03 -9.61 10.88
C LYS A 149 4.52 -9.71 10.69
N ILE A 150 3.76 -8.67 11.08
CA ILE A 150 2.30 -8.65 10.89
C ILE A 150 1.95 -8.74 9.40
N ILE A 151 2.63 -7.97 8.55
CA ILE A 151 2.40 -7.98 7.10
C ILE A 151 2.84 -9.29 6.47
N GLU A 152 3.97 -9.86 6.90
CA GLU A 152 4.46 -11.15 6.41
C GLU A 152 3.51 -12.30 6.74
N ASN A 153 2.91 -12.28 7.94
CA ASN A 153 1.87 -13.24 8.33
C ASN A 153 0.60 -13.04 7.52
N LEU A 154 0.16 -11.79 7.33
CA LEU A 154 -0.99 -11.49 6.49
C LEU A 154 -0.79 -11.99 5.06
N GLU A 155 0.38 -11.73 4.46
CA GLU A 155 0.71 -12.19 3.11
C GLU A 155 0.63 -13.73 3.02
N ASN A 156 1.18 -14.46 3.99
CA ASN A 156 1.09 -15.92 4.04
C ASN A 156 -0.38 -16.38 4.12
N ASP A 157 -1.20 -15.69 4.94
CA ASP A 157 -2.59 -16.03 5.16
C ASP A 157 -3.50 -15.75 3.96
N ILE A 158 -3.14 -14.80 3.10
CA ILE A 158 -3.86 -14.53 1.84
C ILE A 158 -3.29 -15.34 0.67
N LYS A 159 -2.12 -15.98 0.85
CA LYS A 159 -1.41 -16.75 -0.17
C LYS A 159 -1.31 -15.96 -1.48
N LEU A 160 -0.69 -14.78 -1.41
CA LEU A 160 -0.76 -13.76 -2.46
C LEU A 160 -0.38 -14.35 -3.82
N ASP A 161 0.75 -15.05 -3.89
CA ASP A 161 1.24 -15.66 -5.14
C ASP A 161 0.26 -16.70 -5.68
N GLU A 162 -0.18 -17.66 -4.86
CA GLU A 162 -1.09 -18.73 -5.28
C GLU A 162 -2.42 -18.17 -5.82
N ASN A 163 -2.91 -17.08 -5.23
CA ASN A 163 -4.26 -16.59 -5.52
C ASN A 163 -4.29 -15.45 -6.57
N PHE A 164 -3.19 -14.73 -6.79
CA PHE A 164 -3.21 -13.49 -7.59
C PHE A 164 -2.12 -13.40 -8.68
N SER A 165 -1.12 -14.30 -8.69
CA SER A 165 -0.03 -14.21 -9.66
C SER A 165 -0.41 -14.49 -11.12
N GLU A 166 -1.46 -15.29 -11.35
CA GLU A 166 -1.91 -15.70 -12.69
C GLU A 166 -3.20 -15.01 -13.15
N LYS A 167 -3.75 -14.09 -12.34
CA LYS A 167 -5.03 -13.43 -12.61
C LYS A 167 -4.93 -12.17 -13.47
N GLY A 168 -3.70 -11.69 -13.73
CA GLY A 168 -3.46 -10.53 -14.59
C GLY A 168 -3.58 -10.87 -16.08
N ASP A 169 -3.71 -9.82 -16.91
CA ASP A 169 -3.79 -9.98 -18.36
C ASP A 169 -2.41 -10.22 -19.01
N THR A 170 -1.33 -10.05 -18.23
CA THR A 170 0.04 -10.17 -18.71
C THR A 170 0.84 -11.26 -17.98
N LYS A 171 1.80 -11.86 -18.70
CA LYS A 171 2.84 -12.65 -18.05
C LYS A 171 3.79 -11.69 -17.33
N LEU A 172 3.76 -11.71 -16.01
CA LEU A 172 4.55 -10.83 -15.16
C LEU A 172 6.05 -11.10 -15.35
N SER A 173 6.82 -10.03 -15.58
CA SER A 173 8.29 -10.08 -15.56
C SER A 173 8.83 -9.43 -14.29
N ILE A 174 9.94 -9.96 -13.77
CA ILE A 174 10.58 -9.59 -12.50
C ILE A 174 11.06 -8.12 -12.47
N LEU A 175 10.91 -7.37 -13.56
CA LEU A 175 11.55 -6.07 -13.77
C LEU A 175 10.75 -4.83 -13.36
N MET A 176 9.52 -4.98 -12.85
CA MET A 176 8.74 -3.82 -12.41
C MET A 176 9.19 -3.34 -11.02
N LYS A 177 10.14 -2.42 -11.04
CA LYS A 177 10.74 -1.78 -9.87
C LYS A 177 9.76 -0.78 -9.26
N GLN A 178 9.17 -1.20 -8.16
CA GLN A 178 8.77 -0.41 -6.98
C GLN A 178 7.98 0.88 -7.24
N LEU A 179 6.70 0.80 -6.88
CA LEU A 179 5.76 1.92 -6.82
C LEU A 179 5.98 2.75 -5.54
N ILE A 180 5.73 4.05 -5.63
CA ILE A 180 5.66 4.97 -4.49
C ILE A 180 4.27 5.59 -4.49
N TYR A 181 3.61 5.52 -3.33
CA TYR A 181 2.20 5.90 -3.17
C TYR A 181 2.09 7.23 -2.45
N ILE A 182 1.19 8.06 -2.96
CA ILE A 182 0.77 9.31 -2.31
C ILE A 182 -0.68 9.10 -1.90
N LEU A 183 -0.91 8.94 -0.61
CA LEU A 183 -2.26 8.99 -0.04
C LEU A 183 -2.66 10.47 -0.02
N PHE A 184 -3.57 10.87 -0.91
CA PHE A 184 -4.32 12.11 -0.72
C PHE A 184 -5.58 11.74 0.05
N HIS A 185 -5.69 12.19 1.30
CA HIS A 185 -7.01 12.47 1.85
C HIS A 185 -7.49 13.71 1.09
N LEU A 186 -8.48 13.55 0.20
CA LEU A 186 -9.22 14.67 -0.35
C LEU A 186 -10.35 15.03 0.62
#